data_AF-A0A8S9W5C7-F1
#
_entry.id   AF-A0A8S9W5C7-F1
#
_cell.length_a   1.000
_cell.length_b   1.000
_cell.length_c   1.000
_cell.angle_alpha   90.00
_cell.angle_beta   90.00
_cell.angle_gamma   90.00
#
_symmetry.space_group_name_H-M   'P 1'
#
loop_
_entity.id
_entity.type
_entity.pdbx_description
1 polymer ?
#
loop_
_entity_poly.entity_id
_entity_poly.type
_entity_poly.pdbx_seq_one_letter_code
_entity_poly.pdbx_strand_id
1 'polypeptide(L)' 'MRHPDGRTALITIHPEKIGKGIIRKIINGAELTRDEWFELVVDV' A
#
# COMPACT_ATOMS: atom_id res chain seq x y z
N MET A 1 2.85 -8.36 -5.48
CA MET A 1 2.64 -7.77 -6.82
C MET A 1 3.91 -7.00 -7.20
N ARG A 2 4.27 -6.98 -8.48
CA ARG A 2 5.44 -6.24 -8.98
C ARG A 2 4.96 -5.13 -9.90
N HIS A 3 5.32 -3.89 -9.57
CA HIS A 3 4.98 -2.74 -10.37
C HIS A 3 5.87 -2.70 -11.62
N PRO A 4 5.39 -2.18 -12.77
CA PRO A 4 6.16 -2.13 -14.03
C PRO A 4 7.48 -1.36 -13.95
N ASP A 5 7.61 -0.43 -12.99
CA ASP A 5 8.87 0.29 -12.71
C ASP A 5 9.91 -0.54 -11.92
N GLY A 6 9.59 -1.79 -11.58
CA GLY A 6 10.45 -2.71 -10.86
C GLY A 6 10.25 -2.73 -9.34
N ARG A 7 9.49 -1.80 -8.75
CA ARG A 7 9.17 -1.83 -7.32
C ARG A 7 8.32 -3.06 -6.99
N THR A 8 8.64 -3.70 -5.88
CA THR A 8 7.96 -4.93 -5.45
C THR A 8 7.41 -4.73 -4.06
N ALA A 9 6.08 -4.77 -3.93
CA ALA A 9 5.42 -4.76 -2.64
C ALA A 9 5.05 -6.20 -2.25
N LEU A 10 5.62 -6.67 -1.14
CA LEU A 10 5.19 -7.89 -0.47
C LEU A 10 4.02 -7.54 0.45
N ILE A 11 2.81 -7.93 0.07
CA ILE A 11 1.61 -7.75 0.89
C ILE A 11 1.21 -9.13 1.38
N THR A 12 1.34 -9.36 2.68
CA THR A 12 0.79 -10.55 3.33
C THR A 12 -0.71 -10.34 3.47
N ILE A 13 -1.52 -11.04 2.68
CA ILE A 13 -2.98 -11.06 2.85
C ILE A 13 -3.28 -12.02 3.99
N HIS A 14 -3.48 -11.47 5.19
CA HIS A 14 -4.02 -12.20 6.34
C HIS A 14 -5.53 -11.91 6.39
N PRO A 15 -6.41 -12.88 6.73
CA PRO A 15 -7.86 -12.65 6.83
C PRO A 15 -8.26 -11.66 7.94
N GLU A 16 -7.32 -11.24 8.79
CA GLU A 16 -7.55 -10.20 9.80
C GLU A 16 -7.37 -8.78 9.25
N LYS A 17 -8.00 -7.82 9.92
CA LYS A 17 -7.89 -6.39 9.60
C LYS A 17 -6.42 -5.96 9.59
N ILE A 18 -5.98 -5.41 8.46
CA ILE A 18 -4.65 -4.83 8.34
C ILE A 18 -4.53 -3.64 9.32
N GLY A 19 -3.62 -3.76 10.29
CA GLY A 19 -3.36 -2.69 11.25
C GLY A 19 -2.71 -1.46 10.62
N LYS A 20 -2.90 -0.29 11.23
CA LYS A 20 -2.37 1.02 10.75
C LYS A 20 -0.86 1.00 10.47
N GLY A 21 -0.08 0.23 11.23
CA GLY A 21 1.37 0.12 11.04
C GLY A 21 1.78 -0.58 9.75
N ILE A 22 1.03 -1.60 9.31
CA ILE A 22 1.30 -2.31 8.05
C ILE A 22 0.93 -1.43 6.87
N ILE A 23 -0.22 -0.75 6.92
CA ILE A 23 -0.63 0.22 5.89
C ILE A 23 0.46 1.27 5.69
N ARG A 24 1.00 1.83 6.78
CA ARG A 24 2.07 2.82 6.69
C ARG A 24 3.36 2.28 6.07
N LYS A 25 3.73 1.02 6.34
CA LYS A 25 4.88 0.38 5.68
C LYS A 25 4.65 0.19 4.18
N ILE A 26 3.43 -0.16 3.76
CA ILE A 26 3.07 -0.32 2.35
C ILE A 26 3.13 1.01 1.62
N ILE A 27 2.50 2.06 2.16
CA ILE A 27 2.51 3.42 1.58
C ILE A 27 3.96 3.91 1.42
N ASN A 28 4.78 3.77 2.47
CA ASN A 28 6.18 4.16 2.42
C ASN A 28 6.99 3.35 1.40
N GLY A 29 6.76 2.03 1.31
CA GLY A 29 7.47 1.16 0.37
C GLY A 29 7.05 1.34 -1.10
N ALA A 30 5.83 1.86 -1.32
CA ALA A 30 5.36 2.29 -2.62
C ALA A 30 5.80 3.72 -2.98
N GLU A 31 6.53 4.40 -2.09
CA GLU A 31 6.94 5.80 -2.19
C GLU A 31 5.78 6.73 -2.56
N LEU A 32 4.59 6.43 -2.02
CA LEU A 32 3.39 7.25 -2.22
C LEU A 32 3.33 8.33 -1.15
N THR A 33 2.96 9.53 -1.59
CA THR A 33 2.53 10.59 -0.69
C THR A 33 1.16 10.28 -0.11
N ARG A 34 0.79 11.03 0.93
CA ARG A 34 -0.51 10.87 1.59
C ARG A 34 -1.67 11.17 0.64
N ASP A 35 -1.49 12.15 -0.24
CA ASP A 35 -2.54 12.61 -1.15
C ASP A 35 -2.75 11.61 -2.28
N GLU A 36 -1.66 11.12 -2.90
CA GLU A 36 -1.71 10.02 -3.89
C GLU A 36 -2.33 8.75 -3.31
N TRP A 37 -2.05 8.45 -2.03
CA TRP A 37 -2.70 7.34 -1.36
C TRP A 37 -4.22 7.54 -1.25
N PHE A 38 -4.68 8.74 -0.90
CA PHE A 38 -6.12 9.02 -0.79
C PHE A 38 -6.82 8.92 -2.13
N GLU A 39 -6.22 9.39 -3.22
CA GLU A 39 -6.77 9.25 -4.57
C GLU A 39 -7.04 7.79 -4.96
N LEU A 40 -6.19 6.85 -4.52
CA LEU A 40 -6.33 5.42 -4.80
C LEU A 40 -7.44 4.72 -4.00
N VAL A 41 -7.83 5.24 -2.83
CA VAL A 41 -8.78 4.59 -1.92
C VAL A 41 -10.16 5.24 -1.89
N VAL A 42 -10.36 6.36 -2.59
CA VAL A 42 -11.64 7.10 -2.61
C VAL A 42 -12.76 6.33 -3.32
N ASP A 43 -12.44 5.33 -4.15
CA ASP A 43 -13.39 4.52 -4.94
C ASP A 43 -13.77 3.16 -4.29
N VAL A 44 -13.64 2.99 -2.96
CA VAL A 44 -13.94 1.72 -2.26
C VAL A 44 -15.09 1.83 -1.27
#